data_AF-A0A975QQA8-F1
#
_entry.id   AF-A0A975QQA8-F1
#
_cell.length_a   1.000
_cell.length_b   1.000
_cell.length_c   1.000
_cell.angle_alpha   90.00
_cell.angle_beta   90.00
_cell.angle_gamma   90.00
#
_symmetry.space_group_name_H-M   'P 1'
#
loop_
_entity.id
_entity.type
_entity.pdbx_description
1 polymer ?
#
loop_
_entity_poly.entity_id
_entity_poly.type
_entity_poly.pdbx_seq_one_letter_code
_entity_poly.pdbx_strand_id
1 'polypeptide(L)'
;MYQFYNAHPKGLKVRDCVKRAISKGFNKDYMEVSRELNTLKRKLGVNCYNNKKVWKTYLEDKQAFKISFPAKKGYPRMNGHTFTKKYKEGSYILSMAGHLSVCINGVIYDTWDCREKCIYTAYKIINRETKKLIDVKMNVEELGNYIIKKSSNFQKNWNKLELIELINNYSPIELSELINKIKKIYTDRFNDLNRIWKYWLIISTIDTIKIIKDNKLSINK
;
A
#
# COMPACT_ATOMS: atom_id res chain seq x y z
N MET A 1 -7.41 16.23 -0.85
CA MET A 1 -7.36 17.26 0.21
C MET A 1 -5.91 17.63 0.50
N TYR A 2 -5.63 18.80 1.07
CA TYR A 2 -4.28 19.19 1.54
C TYR A 2 -4.33 19.46 3.04
N GLN A 3 -3.27 19.10 3.75
CA GLN A 3 -3.06 19.44 5.15
C GLN A 3 -1.62 19.89 5.36
N PHE A 4 -1.45 21.00 6.08
CA PHE A 4 -0.12 21.48 6.45
C PHE A 4 0.59 20.46 7.36
N TYR A 5 1.83 20.16 7.03
CA TYR A 5 2.66 19.26 7.82
C TYR A 5 4.15 19.59 7.67
N ASN A 6 4.84 19.73 8.80
CA ASN A 6 6.28 19.89 8.85
C ASN A 6 6.89 18.90 9.86
N ALA A 7 7.62 17.90 9.37
CA ALA A 7 8.32 16.93 10.22
C ALA A 7 9.66 17.43 10.77
N HIS A 8 10.13 18.59 10.33
CA HIS A 8 11.44 19.09 10.74
C HIS A 8 11.46 19.35 12.27
N PRO A 9 12.39 18.79 13.06
CA PRO A 9 12.37 18.87 14.53
C PRO A 9 12.37 20.30 15.08
N LYS A 10 13.07 21.19 14.37
CA LYS A 10 13.14 22.63 14.68
C LYS A 10 12.04 23.48 14.00
N GLY A 11 11.06 22.86 13.35
CA GLY A 11 10.00 23.56 12.62
C GLY A 11 10.46 24.34 11.38
N LEU A 12 11.73 24.18 10.95
CA LEU A 12 12.30 24.94 9.84
C LEU A 12 11.67 24.56 8.50
N LYS A 13 11.50 25.55 7.61
CA LYS A 13 11.03 25.38 6.24
C LYS A 13 12.23 25.34 5.30
N VAL A 14 12.87 24.18 5.18
CA VAL A 14 14.04 23.98 4.30
C VAL A 14 13.70 23.06 3.12
N ARG A 15 14.69 22.81 2.25
CA ARG A 15 14.54 21.94 1.06
C ARG A 15 14.72 20.45 1.41
N ASP A 16 13.94 19.97 2.37
CA ASP A 16 13.95 18.60 2.93
C ASP A 16 12.66 17.82 2.61
N CYS A 17 11.94 18.18 1.54
CA CYS A 17 10.69 17.54 1.16
C CYS A 17 10.79 16.01 1.05
N VAL A 18 11.93 15.48 0.61
CA VAL A 18 12.21 14.04 0.58
C VAL A 18 12.14 13.42 1.98
N LYS A 19 12.80 14.02 2.97
CA LYS A 19 12.80 13.53 4.35
C LYS A 19 11.40 13.62 4.96
N ARG A 20 10.70 14.73 4.78
CA ARG A 20 9.34 14.93 5.33
C ARG A 20 8.34 13.93 4.75
N ALA A 21 8.35 13.76 3.43
CA ALA A 21 7.46 12.82 2.74
C ALA A 21 7.69 11.38 3.21
N ILE A 22 8.96 10.95 3.26
CA ILE A 22 9.33 9.59 3.70
C ILE A 22 9.01 9.40 5.19
N SER A 23 9.37 10.35 6.05
CA SER A 23 9.07 10.31 7.48
C SER A 23 7.57 10.12 7.74
N LYS A 24 6.73 10.96 7.12
CA LYS A 24 5.27 10.86 7.30
C LYS A 24 4.68 9.61 6.66
N GLY A 25 5.14 9.24 5.45
CA GLY A 25 4.62 8.09 4.72
C GLY A 25 4.89 6.76 5.41
N PHE A 26 6.10 6.58 5.95
CA PHE A 26 6.49 5.35 6.65
C PHE A 26 6.24 5.42 8.17
N ASN A 27 5.69 6.52 8.67
CA ASN A 27 5.56 6.80 10.10
C ASN A 27 6.88 6.61 10.87
N LYS A 28 7.94 7.23 10.36
CA LYS A 28 9.31 7.18 10.91
C LYS A 28 9.75 8.54 11.41
N ASP A 29 10.61 8.53 12.43
CA ASP A 29 11.23 9.76 12.92
C ASP A 29 12.03 10.47 11.81
N TYR A 30 11.95 11.80 11.78
CA TYR A 30 12.61 12.61 10.77
C TYR A 30 14.14 12.43 10.80
N MET A 31 14.74 12.37 11.99
CA MET A 31 16.19 12.24 12.14
C MET A 31 16.65 10.83 11.79
N GLU A 32 15.85 9.80 12.08
CA GLU A 32 16.07 8.45 11.60
C GLU A 32 16.13 8.41 10.06
N VAL A 33 15.10 8.93 9.38
CA VAL A 33 15.07 8.99 7.90
C VAL A 33 16.24 9.80 7.36
N SER A 34 16.59 10.91 8.01
CA SER A 34 17.75 11.73 7.65
C SER A 34 19.06 10.92 7.68
N ARG A 35 19.28 10.09 8.70
CA ARG A 35 20.47 9.23 8.81
C ARG A 35 20.47 8.12 7.76
N GLU A 36 19.33 7.47 7.52
CA GLU A 36 19.20 6.42 6.51
C GLU A 36 19.49 6.94 5.10
N LEU A 37 18.86 8.06 4.70
CA LEU A 37 19.08 8.65 3.38
C LEU A 37 20.52 9.14 3.20
N ASN A 38 21.14 9.72 4.23
CA ASN A 38 22.55 10.12 4.15
C ASN A 38 23.52 8.93 4.09
N THR A 39 23.16 7.80 4.71
CA THR A 39 23.93 6.56 4.59
C THR A 39 23.81 5.98 3.19
N LEU A 40 22.59 5.94 2.65
CA LEU A 40 22.34 5.48 1.28
C LEU A 40 23.03 6.39 0.25
N LYS A 41 22.97 7.71 0.44
CA LYS A 41 23.70 8.71 -0.33
C LYS A 41 25.20 8.38 -0.44
N ARG A 42 25.85 8.06 0.69
CA ARG A 42 27.28 7.69 0.74
C ARG A 42 27.53 6.37 0.01
N LYS A 43 26.71 5.34 0.27
CA LYS A 43 26.81 4.04 -0.40
C LYS A 43 26.69 4.14 -1.93
N LEU A 44 25.83 5.02 -2.42
CA LEU A 44 25.58 5.22 -3.84
C LEU A 44 26.58 6.18 -4.52
N GLY A 45 27.53 6.75 -3.79
CA GLY A 45 28.52 7.69 -4.32
C GLY A 45 27.94 9.00 -4.85
N VAL A 46 26.87 9.52 -4.24
CA VAL A 46 26.21 10.76 -4.69
C VAL A 46 26.34 11.88 -3.66
N ASN A 47 26.32 13.14 -4.10
CA ASN A 47 26.64 14.27 -3.21
C ASN A 47 25.45 14.74 -2.35
N CYS A 48 24.20 14.44 -2.76
CA CYS A 48 22.99 14.97 -2.13
C CYS A 48 21.94 13.88 -1.85
N TYR A 49 21.37 13.89 -0.64
CA TYR A 49 20.31 12.94 -0.24
C TYR A 49 18.99 13.16 -1.00
N ASN A 50 18.76 14.39 -1.51
CA ASN A 50 17.58 14.71 -2.32
C ASN A 50 17.67 14.19 -3.77
N ASN A 51 18.81 13.61 -4.16
CA ASN A 51 18.97 13.07 -5.49
C ASN A 51 17.96 11.94 -5.73
N LYS A 52 17.35 11.93 -6.94
CA LYS A 52 16.37 10.92 -7.36
C LYS A 52 16.87 9.49 -7.18
N LYS A 53 18.15 9.23 -7.43
CA LYS A 53 18.76 7.91 -7.23
C LYS A 53 18.62 7.45 -5.79
N VAL A 54 18.91 8.32 -4.82
CA VAL A 54 18.88 7.97 -3.38
C VAL A 54 17.48 7.60 -2.93
N TRP A 55 16.50 8.49 -3.09
CA TRP A 55 15.18 8.23 -2.54
C TRP A 55 14.43 7.15 -3.33
N LYS A 56 14.71 6.96 -4.62
CA LYS A 56 14.15 5.82 -5.37
C LYS A 56 14.68 4.49 -4.84
N THR A 57 16.00 4.36 -4.69
CA THR A 57 16.61 3.17 -4.10
C THR A 57 16.07 2.94 -2.68
N TYR A 58 15.89 3.99 -1.88
CA TYR A 58 15.25 3.84 -0.56
C TYR A 58 13.83 3.24 -0.66
N LEU A 59 13.01 3.71 -1.60
CA LEU A 59 11.65 3.19 -1.78
C LEU A 59 11.65 1.75 -2.32
N GLU A 60 12.59 1.42 -3.21
CA GLU A 60 12.81 0.08 -3.74
C GLU A 60 13.25 -0.89 -2.63
N ASP A 61 14.19 -0.49 -1.76
CA ASP A 61 14.63 -1.27 -0.58
C ASP A 61 13.47 -1.51 0.40
N LYS A 62 12.53 -0.56 0.49
CA LYS A 62 11.30 -0.73 1.29
C LYS A 62 10.18 -1.45 0.54
N GLN A 63 10.43 -1.93 -0.68
CA GLN A 63 9.47 -2.63 -1.54
C GLN A 63 8.19 -1.83 -1.81
N ALA A 64 8.29 -0.50 -1.93
CA ALA A 64 7.13 0.32 -2.26
C ALA A 64 6.69 0.08 -3.71
N PHE A 65 5.38 -0.14 -3.93
CA PHE A 65 4.87 -0.46 -5.26
C PHE A 65 4.75 0.79 -6.13
N LYS A 66 5.43 0.80 -7.29
CA LYS A 66 5.47 1.95 -8.18
C LYS A 66 4.25 1.97 -9.12
N ILE A 67 3.54 3.09 -9.12
CA ILE A 67 2.45 3.43 -10.03
C ILE A 67 2.91 4.57 -10.93
N SER A 68 2.90 4.36 -12.24
CA SER A 68 3.36 5.36 -13.21
C SER A 68 2.21 6.09 -13.89
N PHE A 69 2.36 7.41 -14.08
CA PHE A 69 1.40 8.26 -14.76
C PHE A 69 2.04 8.87 -16.02
N PRO A 70 2.15 8.09 -17.12
CA PRO A 70 2.71 8.58 -18.37
C PRO A 70 1.87 9.73 -18.95
N ALA A 71 2.49 10.59 -19.76
CA ALA A 71 1.77 11.65 -20.45
C ALA A 71 1.00 11.04 -21.61
N LYS A 72 -0.30 11.32 -21.71
CA LYS A 72 -1.12 10.96 -22.86
C LYS A 72 -1.50 12.23 -23.59
N LYS A 73 -1.17 12.32 -24.88
CA LYS A 73 -1.49 13.49 -25.71
C LYS A 73 -3.00 13.76 -25.68
N GLY A 74 -3.38 15.01 -25.47
CA GLY A 74 -4.79 15.43 -25.39
C GLY A 74 -5.49 15.17 -24.05
N TYR A 75 -4.79 14.65 -23.03
CA TYR A 75 -5.36 14.44 -21.70
C TYR A 75 -4.60 15.23 -20.63
N PRO A 76 -5.29 15.78 -19.62
CA PRO A 76 -4.63 16.44 -18.51
C PRO A 76 -3.71 15.47 -17.76
N ARG A 77 -2.58 15.98 -17.27
CA ARG A 77 -1.63 15.19 -16.48
C ARG A 77 -2.25 14.89 -15.11
N MET A 78 -1.89 13.74 -14.54
CA MET A 78 -2.22 13.43 -13.16
C MET A 78 -1.67 14.51 -12.24
N ASN A 79 -2.50 15.09 -11.36
CA ASN A 79 -2.11 16.08 -10.35
C ASN A 79 -2.62 15.66 -8.96
N GLY A 80 -2.24 16.39 -7.91
CA GLY A 80 -2.65 16.10 -6.54
C GLY A 80 -4.17 16.19 -6.31
N HIS A 81 -4.86 17.10 -6.99
CA HIS A 81 -6.33 17.18 -6.93
C HIS A 81 -6.99 15.88 -7.44
N THR A 82 -6.57 15.41 -8.60
CA THR A 82 -7.11 14.20 -9.24
C THR A 82 -6.71 12.96 -8.45
N PHE A 83 -5.45 12.89 -8.01
CA PHE A 83 -4.91 11.76 -7.27
C PHE A 83 -5.66 11.56 -5.95
N THR A 84 -5.86 12.62 -5.17
CA THR A 84 -6.54 12.52 -3.86
C THR A 84 -8.02 12.14 -3.96
N LYS A 85 -8.70 12.47 -5.07
CA LYS A 85 -10.06 12.00 -5.34
C LYS A 85 -10.11 10.52 -5.73
N LYS A 86 -9.12 10.06 -6.50
CA LYS A 86 -9.02 8.68 -6.99
C LYS A 86 -8.53 7.68 -5.93
N TYR A 87 -7.54 8.07 -5.13
CA TYR A 87 -6.89 7.24 -4.12
C TYR A 87 -7.26 7.75 -2.72
N LYS A 88 -8.44 7.34 -2.24
CA LYS A 88 -8.99 7.77 -0.94
C LYS A 88 -8.42 7.01 0.26
N GLU A 89 -7.72 5.90 0.02
CA GLU A 89 -7.20 5.01 1.06
C GLU A 89 -5.77 4.62 0.75
N GLY A 90 -4.96 4.38 1.78
CA GLY A 90 -3.57 3.96 1.69
C GLY A 90 -2.57 5.11 1.77
N SER A 91 -1.28 4.76 1.81
CA SER A 91 -0.17 5.70 1.91
C SER A 91 0.67 5.68 0.64
N TYR A 92 0.95 6.85 0.06
CA TYR A 92 1.65 6.99 -1.20
C TYR A 92 2.70 8.09 -1.14
N ILE A 93 3.94 7.79 -1.51
CA ILE A 93 4.93 8.82 -1.83
C ILE A 93 4.71 9.29 -3.26
N LEU A 94 4.59 10.60 -3.45
CA LEU A 94 4.30 11.21 -4.73
C LEU A 94 5.56 11.89 -5.29
N SER A 95 6.06 11.40 -6.42
CA SER A 95 7.08 12.08 -7.21
C SER A 95 6.41 13.08 -8.15
N MET A 96 6.48 14.35 -7.78
CA MET A 96 5.87 15.46 -8.49
C MET A 96 6.91 16.29 -9.25
N ALA A 97 6.46 17.25 -10.05
CA ALA A 97 7.32 18.21 -10.75
C ALA A 97 8.22 18.99 -9.75
N GLY A 98 9.51 18.61 -9.71
CA GLY A 98 10.52 19.23 -8.86
C GLY A 98 10.28 19.07 -7.35
N HIS A 99 9.48 18.10 -6.93
CA HIS A 99 9.03 17.98 -5.54
C HIS A 99 8.69 16.54 -5.17
N LEU A 100 8.86 16.19 -3.89
CA LEU A 100 8.41 14.92 -3.32
C LEU A 100 7.41 15.23 -2.20
N SER A 101 6.23 14.63 -2.27
CA SER A 101 5.20 14.79 -1.25
C SER A 101 4.65 13.42 -0.84
N VAL A 102 3.69 13.41 0.09
CA VAL A 102 3.03 12.18 0.55
C VAL A 102 1.52 12.39 0.59
N CYS A 103 0.79 11.37 0.14
CA CYS A 103 -0.65 11.28 0.25
C CYS A 103 -1.00 10.12 1.17
N ILE A 104 -1.77 10.37 2.23
CA ILE A 104 -2.29 9.34 3.14
C ILE A 104 -3.80 9.50 3.19
N ASN A 105 -4.51 8.45 2.81
CA ASN A 105 -5.98 8.39 2.80
C ASN A 105 -6.62 9.60 2.10
N GLY A 106 -6.15 9.92 0.88
CA GLY A 106 -6.68 11.05 0.09
C GLY A 106 -6.28 12.45 0.59
N VAL A 107 -5.38 12.55 1.57
CA VAL A 107 -4.86 13.82 2.09
C VAL A 107 -3.38 13.94 1.77
N ILE A 108 -3.00 15.01 1.06
CA ILE A 108 -1.60 15.35 0.82
C ILE A 108 -1.07 16.16 1.99
N TYR A 109 0.06 15.71 2.57
CA TYR A 109 0.72 16.34 3.70
C TYR A 109 2.00 17.03 3.24
N ASP A 110 2.05 18.35 3.40
CA ASP A 110 3.24 19.13 3.02
C ASP A 110 3.29 20.50 3.71
N THR A 111 4.42 21.19 3.57
CA THR A 111 4.62 22.56 4.06
C THR A 111 3.88 23.63 3.24
N TRP A 112 3.31 23.26 2.11
CA TRP A 112 2.55 24.13 1.20
C TRP A 112 1.61 23.33 0.33
N ASP A 113 0.57 23.95 -0.22
CA ASP A 113 -0.36 23.26 -1.10
C ASP A 113 0.25 22.99 -2.49
N CYS A 114 0.82 21.80 -2.65
CA CYS A 114 1.46 21.39 -3.90
C CYS A 114 0.53 20.64 -4.86
N ARG A 115 -0.80 20.63 -4.64
CA ARG A 115 -1.74 19.78 -5.37
C ARG A 115 -1.86 20.09 -6.86
N GLU A 116 -1.52 21.30 -7.28
CA GLU A 116 -1.49 21.69 -8.70
C GLU A 116 -0.33 21.05 -9.48
N LYS A 117 0.71 20.55 -8.79
CA LYS A 117 1.86 19.95 -9.47
C LYS A 117 1.49 18.62 -10.13
N CYS A 118 2.05 18.42 -11.33
CA CYS A 118 1.99 17.14 -12.03
C CYS A 118 2.69 16.04 -11.22
N ILE A 119 2.02 14.90 -11.08
CA ILE A 119 2.54 13.66 -10.50
C ILE A 119 3.05 12.79 -11.65
N TYR A 120 4.33 12.42 -11.60
CA TYR A 120 4.93 11.51 -12.57
C TYR A 120 4.75 10.06 -12.17
N THR A 121 5.01 9.77 -10.89
CA THR A 121 4.89 8.43 -10.31
C THR A 121 4.44 8.54 -8.86
N ALA A 122 3.63 7.59 -8.40
CA ALA A 122 3.34 7.37 -6.99
C ALA A 122 3.95 6.05 -6.54
N TYR A 123 4.34 5.96 -5.27
CA TYR A 123 4.86 4.74 -4.67
C TYR A 123 3.96 4.37 -3.50
N LYS A 124 3.17 3.32 -3.64
CA LYS A 124 2.29 2.82 -2.58
C LYS A 124 3.16 2.17 -1.51
N ILE A 125 3.07 2.69 -0.29
CA ILE A 125 3.73 2.14 0.88
C ILE A 125 2.91 0.95 1.35
N ILE A 126 3.55 -0.20 1.39
CA ILE A 126 3.00 -1.43 1.94
C ILE A 126 3.30 -1.41 3.44
N ASN A 127 2.28 -1.50 4.29
CA ASN A 127 2.50 -1.50 5.74
C ASN A 127 3.25 -2.79 6.16
N ARG A 128 3.85 -2.80 7.35
CA ARG A 128 4.61 -3.96 7.86
C ARG A 128 3.78 -5.24 7.97
N GLU A 129 2.47 -5.15 8.22
CA GLU A 129 1.58 -6.32 8.28
C GLU A 129 1.38 -6.89 6.88
N THR A 130 1.00 -6.08 5.89
CA THR A 130 0.90 -6.46 4.48
C THR A 130 2.24 -6.94 3.92
N LYS A 131 3.36 -6.36 4.36
CA LYS A 131 4.70 -6.82 3.99
C LYS A 131 5.03 -8.18 4.60
N LYS A 132 4.73 -8.42 5.88
CA LYS A 132 4.82 -9.77 6.48
C LYS A 132 3.98 -10.77 5.71
N LEU A 133 2.81 -10.36 5.21
CA LEU A 133 1.94 -11.23 4.44
C LEU A 133 2.47 -11.51 3.03
N ILE A 134 3.17 -10.57 2.40
CA ILE A 134 3.78 -10.72 1.05
C ILE A 134 5.12 -11.46 1.11
N ASP A 135 6.02 -11.11 2.03
CA ASP A 135 7.38 -11.67 2.12
C ASP A 135 7.39 -13.14 2.58
N VAL A 136 6.37 -13.59 3.34
CA VAL A 136 6.35 -14.96 3.88
C VAL A 136 5.99 -15.99 2.80
N LYS A 137 5.46 -15.59 1.63
CA LYS A 137 4.96 -16.55 0.64
C LYS A 137 4.09 -17.61 1.33
N MET A 138 3.20 -17.13 2.22
CA MET A 138 2.45 -17.98 3.14
C MET A 138 1.79 -19.10 2.34
N ASN A 139 2.02 -20.34 2.75
CA ASN A 139 1.30 -21.43 2.12
C ASN A 139 -0.20 -21.29 2.45
N VAL A 140 -1.03 -21.98 1.67
CA VAL A 140 -2.50 -21.92 1.80
C VAL A 140 -2.95 -22.22 3.23
N GLU A 141 -2.22 -23.07 3.94
CA GLU A 141 -2.48 -23.45 5.33
C GLU A 141 -2.23 -22.30 6.32
N GLU A 142 -1.09 -21.63 6.22
CA GLU A 142 -0.73 -20.48 7.05
C GLU A 142 -1.68 -19.31 6.81
N LEU A 143 -2.04 -19.05 5.55
CA LEU A 143 -2.96 -17.98 5.18
C LEU A 143 -4.36 -18.22 5.76
N GLY A 144 -4.87 -19.44 5.66
CA GLY A 144 -6.15 -19.82 6.25
C GLY A 144 -6.19 -19.59 7.76
N ASN A 145 -5.15 -20.03 8.48
CA ASN A 145 -5.05 -19.84 9.92
C ASN A 145 -4.94 -18.37 10.33
N TYR A 146 -4.23 -17.55 9.55
CA TYR A 146 -4.12 -16.11 9.77
C TYR A 146 -5.46 -15.39 9.62
N ILE A 147 -6.18 -15.66 8.52
CA ILE A 147 -7.52 -15.11 8.26
C ILE A 147 -8.47 -15.46 9.41
N ILE A 148 -8.44 -16.71 9.89
CA ILE A 148 -9.29 -17.19 10.99
C ILE A 148 -8.94 -16.50 12.32
N LYS A 149 -7.65 -16.44 12.69
CA LYS A 149 -7.20 -15.80 13.93
C LYS A 149 -7.52 -14.31 13.99
N LYS A 150 -7.38 -13.59 12.87
CA LYS A 150 -7.78 -12.18 12.79
C LYS A 150 -9.30 -12.02 12.83
N SER A 151 -10.05 -12.96 12.26
CA SER A 151 -11.53 -12.97 12.32
C SER A 151 -12.05 -13.29 13.73
N SER A 152 -11.30 -13.98 14.59
CA SER A 152 -11.70 -14.21 15.98
C SER A 152 -11.44 -13.01 16.92
N ASN A 153 -10.47 -12.14 16.61
CA ASN A 153 -10.05 -11.00 17.45
C ASN A 153 -10.72 -9.67 17.07
N PHE A 154 -12.01 -9.69 16.75
CA PHE A 154 -12.73 -8.61 16.05
C PHE A 154 -12.65 -7.22 16.72
N GLN A 155 -11.74 -6.36 16.25
CA GLN A 155 -12.01 -4.92 16.17
C GLN A 155 -12.25 -4.55 14.70
N LYS A 156 -13.34 -3.82 14.49
CA LYS A 156 -13.86 -3.33 13.21
C LYS A 156 -12.74 -2.80 12.31
N ASN A 157 -12.79 -3.20 11.04
CA ASN A 157 -12.12 -2.63 9.86
C ASN A 157 -11.25 -3.66 9.14
N TRP A 158 -11.92 -4.62 8.51
CA TRP A 158 -11.32 -5.25 7.33
C TRP A 158 -11.48 -4.29 6.17
N ASN A 159 -10.37 -3.85 5.59
CA ASN A 159 -10.42 -3.23 4.28
C ASN A 159 -10.55 -4.35 3.25
N LYS A 160 -11.73 -4.46 2.62
CA LYS A 160 -12.01 -5.44 1.53
C LYS A 160 -10.90 -5.42 0.46
N LEU A 161 -10.26 -4.28 0.25
CA LEU A 161 -9.17 -4.12 -0.71
C LEU A 161 -7.87 -4.81 -0.27
N GLU A 162 -7.53 -4.83 1.02
CA GLU A 162 -6.31 -5.50 1.53
C GLU A 162 -6.41 -7.02 1.39
N LEU A 163 -7.60 -7.56 1.64
CA LEU A 163 -7.90 -8.97 1.37
C LEU A 163 -7.75 -9.31 -0.11
N ILE A 164 -8.37 -8.51 -0.98
CA ILE A 164 -8.31 -8.71 -2.43
C ILE A 164 -6.86 -8.66 -2.90
N GLU A 165 -6.07 -7.71 -2.41
CA GLU A 165 -4.65 -7.56 -2.75
C GLU A 165 -3.82 -8.79 -2.30
N LEU A 166 -4.12 -9.35 -1.13
CA LEU A 166 -3.44 -10.55 -0.62
C LEU A 166 -3.80 -11.81 -1.42
N ILE A 167 -5.10 -12.03 -1.64
CA ILE A 167 -5.67 -13.20 -2.32
C ILE A 167 -5.34 -13.19 -3.83
N ASN A 168 -5.10 -12.01 -4.40
CA ASN A 168 -4.74 -11.86 -5.81
C ASN A 168 -3.41 -12.53 -6.19
N ASN A 169 -2.57 -12.90 -5.23
CA ASN A 169 -1.29 -13.57 -5.51
C ASN A 169 -1.39 -15.10 -5.65
N TYR A 170 -2.56 -15.69 -5.38
CA TYR A 170 -2.76 -17.15 -5.41
C TYR A 170 -3.46 -17.61 -6.69
N SER A 171 -3.11 -18.79 -7.20
CA SER A 171 -3.79 -19.45 -8.31
C SER A 171 -5.21 -19.90 -7.94
N PRO A 172 -6.11 -20.14 -8.93
CA PRO A 172 -7.46 -20.62 -8.64
C PRO A 172 -7.53 -21.94 -7.85
N ILE A 173 -6.53 -22.80 -8.02
CA ILE A 173 -6.41 -24.07 -7.30
C ILE A 173 -6.14 -23.79 -5.81
N GLU A 174 -5.13 -22.98 -5.51
CA GLU A 174 -4.77 -22.57 -4.14
C GLU A 174 -5.91 -21.82 -3.44
N LEU A 175 -6.68 -21.02 -4.18
CA LEU A 175 -7.88 -20.36 -3.66
C LEU A 175 -8.98 -21.36 -3.29
N SER A 176 -9.15 -22.41 -4.07
CA SER A 176 -10.14 -23.46 -3.80
C SER A 176 -9.80 -24.25 -2.54
N GLU A 177 -8.51 -24.58 -2.37
CA GLU A 177 -8.00 -25.21 -1.16
C GLU A 177 -8.19 -24.33 0.08
N LEU A 178 -7.91 -23.02 -0.04
CA LEU A 178 -8.14 -22.04 1.02
C LEU A 178 -9.61 -22.00 1.45
N ILE A 179 -10.53 -21.94 0.49
CA ILE A 179 -11.98 -21.95 0.74
C ILE A 179 -12.39 -23.21 1.48
N ASN A 180 -11.97 -24.39 1.00
CA ASN A 180 -12.33 -25.67 1.61
C ASN A 180 -11.80 -25.79 3.04
N LYS A 181 -10.59 -25.28 3.31
CA LYS A 181 -10.01 -25.27 4.64
C LYS A 181 -10.74 -24.33 5.60
N ILE A 182 -11.07 -23.11 5.15
CA ILE A 182 -11.86 -22.15 5.92
C ILE A 182 -13.23 -22.76 6.25
N LYS A 183 -13.89 -23.40 5.28
CA LYS A 183 -15.16 -24.13 5.47
C LYS A 183 -15.02 -25.23 6.51
N LYS A 184 -14.03 -26.13 6.38
CA LYS A 184 -13.81 -27.26 7.29
C LYS A 184 -13.57 -26.81 8.73
N ILE A 185 -12.61 -25.90 8.96
CA ILE A 185 -12.29 -25.39 10.31
C ILE A 185 -13.51 -24.71 10.94
N TYR A 186 -14.37 -24.10 10.12
CA TYR A 186 -15.57 -23.44 10.61
C TYR A 186 -16.65 -24.45 11.02
N THR A 187 -16.92 -25.44 10.15
CA THR A 187 -17.82 -26.56 10.46
C THR A 187 -17.42 -27.27 11.75
N ASP A 188 -16.11 -27.41 11.99
CA ASP A 188 -15.57 -28.06 13.19
C ASP A 188 -15.62 -27.19 14.46
N ARG A 189 -15.67 -25.84 14.33
CA ARG A 189 -15.53 -24.91 15.49
C ARG A 189 -16.77 -24.14 15.90
N PHE A 190 -17.78 -23.96 15.03
CA PHE A 190 -18.86 -23.02 15.31
C PHE A 190 -20.26 -23.55 14.96
N ASN A 191 -21.08 -23.78 15.99
CA ASN A 191 -22.53 -24.04 15.90
C ASN A 191 -23.39 -22.75 15.97
N ASP A 192 -22.78 -21.56 16.03
CA ASP A 192 -23.47 -20.30 16.29
C ASP A 192 -23.74 -19.50 15.00
N LEU A 193 -25.03 -19.40 14.64
CA LEU A 193 -25.57 -18.73 13.45
C LEU A 193 -25.14 -17.26 13.30
N ASN A 194 -24.89 -16.54 14.40
CA ASN A 194 -24.52 -15.12 14.35
C ASN A 194 -23.07 -14.87 13.85
N ARG A 195 -22.23 -15.89 13.90
CA ARG A 195 -20.87 -15.84 13.35
C ARG A 195 -20.87 -16.21 11.86
N ILE A 196 -21.81 -17.06 11.41
CA ILE A 196 -21.87 -17.63 10.06
C ILE A 196 -21.90 -16.56 8.96
N TRP A 197 -22.73 -15.52 9.12
CA TRP A 197 -22.90 -14.50 8.07
C TRP A 197 -21.64 -13.66 7.80
N LYS A 198 -20.78 -13.46 8.82
CA LYS A 198 -19.51 -12.71 8.68
C LYS A 198 -18.47 -13.50 7.86
N TYR A 199 -18.45 -14.82 8.01
CA TYR A 199 -17.59 -15.70 7.22
C TYR A 199 -18.13 -15.94 5.82
N TRP A 200 -19.45 -15.92 5.65
CA TRP A 200 -20.08 -15.94 4.34
C TRP A 200 -19.60 -14.78 3.45
N LEU A 201 -19.38 -13.59 4.02
CA LEU A 201 -18.82 -12.45 3.29
C LEU A 201 -17.36 -12.69 2.82
N ILE A 202 -16.54 -13.34 3.65
CA ILE A 202 -15.15 -13.69 3.30
C ILE A 202 -15.14 -14.76 2.21
N ILE A 203 -15.92 -15.83 2.39
CA ILE A 203 -16.06 -16.92 1.41
C ILE A 203 -16.59 -16.37 0.08
N SER A 204 -17.66 -15.56 0.11
CA SER A 204 -18.22 -14.91 -1.08
C SER A 204 -17.20 -14.00 -1.78
N THR A 205 -16.36 -13.29 -1.02
CA THR A 205 -15.29 -12.46 -1.60
C THR A 205 -14.22 -13.32 -2.28
N ILE A 206 -13.80 -14.43 -1.66
CA ILE A 206 -12.81 -15.34 -2.26
C ILE A 206 -13.40 -16.05 -3.50
N ASP A 207 -14.63 -16.54 -3.42
CA ASP A 207 -15.36 -17.16 -4.54
C ASP A 207 -15.48 -16.19 -5.72
N THR A 208 -15.82 -14.93 -5.46
CA THR A 208 -15.89 -13.88 -6.50
C THR A 208 -14.52 -13.66 -7.16
N ILE A 209 -13.44 -13.60 -6.38
CA ILE A 209 -12.07 -13.42 -6.92
C ILE A 209 -11.67 -14.64 -7.76
N LYS A 210 -12.00 -15.86 -7.29
CA LYS A 210 -11.75 -17.10 -8.02
C LYS A 210 -12.46 -17.09 -9.38
N ILE A 211 -13.76 -16.80 -9.41
CA ILE A 211 -14.56 -16.70 -10.64
C ILE A 211 -13.96 -15.68 -11.62
N ILE A 212 -13.55 -14.50 -11.12
CA ILE A 212 -12.91 -13.49 -11.97
C ILE A 212 -11.59 -13.99 -12.58
N LYS A 213 -10.80 -14.77 -11.83
CA LYS A 213 -9.54 -15.33 -12.33
C LYS A 213 -9.77 -16.46 -13.31
N ASP A 214 -10.70 -17.37 -13.03
CA ASP A 214 -11.08 -18.46 -13.93
C ASP A 214 -11.61 -17.91 -15.27
N ASN A 215 -12.42 -16.85 -15.23
CA ASN A 215 -12.93 -16.19 -16.44
C ASN A 215 -11.86 -15.41 -17.22
N LYS A 216 -10.84 -14.86 -16.55
CA LYS A 216 -9.70 -14.23 -17.26
C LYS A 216 -8.77 -15.25 -17.92
N LEU A 217 -8.73 -16.48 -17.41
CA LEU A 217 -7.99 -17.58 -18.03
C LEU A 217 -8.74 -18.16 -19.23
N SER A 218 -10.08 -18.16 -19.23
CA SER A 218 -10.90 -18.63 -20.36
C SER A 218 -11.02 -17.65 -21.51
N ILE A 219 -10.86 -16.33 -21.28
CA ILE A 219 -10.86 -15.31 -22.34
C ILE A 219 -9.52 -15.25 -23.12
N ASN A 220 -8.46 -15.88 -22.60
CA ASN A 220 -7.14 -15.94 -23.23
C ASN A 220 -6.83 -17.30 -23.89
N LYS A 221 -7.84 -18.12 -24.18
CA LYS A 221 -7.76 -19.33 -25.00
C LYS A 221 -8.57 -19.15 -26.26
#